data_AF-A0A959NZ61-F1
#
_entry.id   AF-A0A959NZ61-F1
#
_cell.length_a   1.000
_cell.length_b   1.000
_cell.length_c   1.000
_cell.angle_alpha   90.00
_cell.angle_beta   90.00
_cell.angle_gamma   90.00
#
_symmetry.space_group_name_H-M   'P 1'
#
loop_
_entity.id
_entity.type
_entity.pdbx_description
1 polymer ?
#
loop_
_entity_poly.entity_id
_entity_poly.type
_entity_poly.pdbx_seq_one_letter_code
_entity_poly.pdbx_strand_id
1 'polypeptide(L)' 'MKTLLKMAWRNIWRNKKRTFLTMFSIFLAVFLSLFTRSMQVGSYSNMISNAVKLSTGYIQIHAKGYWEKKSINETFEDSP' A
#
# COMPACT_ATOMS: atom_id res chain seq x y z
N MET A 1 14.85 20.88 35.67
CA MET A 1 14.65 20.16 34.39
C MET A 1 15.80 20.30 33.40
N LYS A 2 16.29 21.51 33.08
CA LYS A 2 17.40 21.72 32.12
C LYS A 2 18.69 20.95 32.45
N THR A 3 19.02 20.79 33.74
CA THR A 3 20.19 20.05 34.22
C THR A 3 20.08 18.53 33.98
N LEU A 4 18.91 17.94 34.24
CA LEU A 4 18.65 16.51 34.00
C LEU A 4 18.78 16.15 32.51
N LEU A 5 18.20 16.96 31.62
CA LEU A 5 18.34 16.78 30.17
C LEU A 5 19.81 16.86 29.72
N LYS A 6 20.57 17.82 30.26
CA LYS A 6 22.01 17.99 29.95
C LYS A 6 22.85 16.81 30.44
N MET A 7 22.53 16.25 31.61
CA MET A 7 23.21 15.07 32.15
C MET A 7 22.86 13.80 31.36
N ALA A 8 21.58 13.59 31.02
CA ALA A 8 21.14 12.46 30.20
C ALA A 8 21.79 12.46 28.81
N TRP A 9 21.87 13.62 28.15
CA TRP A 9 22.51 13.74 26.83
C TRP A 9 23.99 13.37 26.86
N ARG A 10 24.73 13.84 27.88
CA ARG A 10 26.14 13.48 28.07
C ARG A 10 26.32 11.99 28.40
N ASN A 11 25.37 11.40 29.13
CA ASN A 11 25.39 9.98 29.47
C ASN A 11 25.24 9.10 28.23
N ILE A 12 24.27 9.42 27.37
CA ILE A 12 24.01 8.72 26.10
C ILE A 12 25.22 8.77 25.16
N TRP A 13 25.90 9.93 25.09
CA TRP A 13 27.10 10.12 24.26
C TRP A 13 28.35 9.39 24.78
N ARG A 14 28.38 8.98 26.05
CA ARG A 14 29.53 8.31 26.65
C ARG A 14 29.71 6.87 26.18
N ASN A 15 28.65 6.20 25.73
CA ASN A 15 28.72 4.85 25.20
C ASN A 15 28.04 4.70 23.82
N LYS A 16 28.61 5.42 22.83
CA LYS A 16 28.05 5.57 21.48
C LYS A 16 27.65 4.26 20.80
N LYS A 17 28.44 3.19 20.96
CA LYS A 17 28.18 1.90 20.32
C LYS A 17 26.86 1.28 20.79
N ARG A 18 26.61 1.28 22.11
CA ARG A 18 25.39 0.72 22.70
C ARG A 18 24.15 1.55 22.36
N THR A 19 24.28 2.88 22.47
CA THR A 19 23.21 3.83 22.10
C THR A 19 22.82 3.71 20.62
N PHE A 20 23.81 3.57 19.74
CA PHE A 20 23.55 3.47 18.31
C PHE A 20 22.74 2.23 17.98
N LEU A 21 23.07 1.09 18.60
CA LEU A 21 22.38 -0.18 18.35
C LEU A 21 20.90 -0.10 18.75
N THR A 22 20.59 0.44 19.94
CA THR A 22 19.19 0.60 20.39
C THR A 22 18.43 1.66 19.59
N MET A 23 19.04 2.80 19.28
CA MET A 23 18.42 3.83 18.44
C MET A 23 18.12 3.27 17.04
N PHE A 24 19.04 2.51 16.46
CA PHE A 24 18.88 1.90 15.15
C PHE A 24 17.76 0.85 15.13
N SER A 25 17.63 0.03 16.17
CA SER A 25 16.51 -0.92 16.28
C SER A 25 15.16 -0.22 16.27
N ILE A 26 15.01 0.87 17.04
CA ILE A 26 13.76 1.66 17.07
C ILE A 26 13.52 2.33 15.72
N PHE A 27 14.55 2.93 15.14
CA PHE A 27 14.48 3.55 13.83
C PHE A 27 14.01 2.56 12.75
N LEU A 28 14.62 1.38 12.69
CA LEU A 28 14.29 0.36 11.70
C LEU A 28 12.85 -0.15 11.86
N ALA A 29 12.40 -0.36 13.10
CA ALA A 29 11.04 -0.78 13.39
C ALA A 29 10.00 0.24 12.88
N VAL A 30 10.21 1.52 13.19
CA VAL A 30 9.32 2.60 12.74
C VAL A 30 9.38 2.78 11.23
N PHE A 31 10.59 2.73 10.65
CA PHE A 31 10.79 2.86 9.21
C PHE A 31 10.02 1.77 8.43
N LEU A 32 10.15 0.51 8.84
CA LEU A 32 9.44 -0.61 8.19
C LEU A 32 7.92 -0.49 8.36
N SER A 33 7.45 -0.05 9.54
CA SER A 33 6.02 0.19 9.78
C SER A 33 5.46 1.28 8.87
N LEU A 34 6.18 2.38 8.68
CA LEU A 34 5.77 3.46 7.78
C LEU A 34 5.87 3.05 6.31
N PHE A 35 6.91 2.31 5.94
CA PHE A 35 7.10 1.82 4.57
C PHE A 35 5.93 0.93 4.13
N THR A 36 5.59 -0.07 4.94
CA THR A 36 4.47 -0.97 4.67
C THR A 36 3.13 -0.22 4.62
N ARG A 37 2.92 0.75 5.52
CA ARG A 37 1.71 1.58 5.51
C ARG A 37 1.58 2.42 4.23
N SER A 38 2.66 3.07 3.81
CA SER A 38 2.67 3.86 2.57
C SER A 38 2.43 2.99 1.33
N MET A 39 3.07 1.82 1.27
CA MET A 39 2.85 0.86 0.18
C MET A 39 1.40 0.39 0.14
N GLN A 40 0.81 0.08 1.30
CA GLN A 40 -0.60 -0.33 1.39
C GLN A 40 -1.54 0.75 0.85
N VAL A 41 -1.38 2.01 1.27
CA VAL A 41 -2.23 3.13 0.78
C VAL A 41 -2.07 3.34 -0.73
N GLY A 42 -0.84 3.30 -1.25
CA GLY A 42 -0.58 3.41 -2.69
C GLY A 42 -1.22 2.26 -3.48
N SER A 43 -1.05 1.02 -3.00
CA SER A 43 -1.67 -0.16 -3.59
C SER A 43 -3.19 -0.09 -3.56
N TYR A 44 -3.82 0.39 -2.50
CA TYR A 44 -5.27 0.57 -2.46
C TYR A 44 -5.76 1.60 -3.49
N SER A 45 -5.10 2.74 -3.61
CA SER A 45 -5.43 3.75 -4.62
C SER A 45 -5.30 3.18 -6.05
N ASN A 46 -4.25 2.41 -6.31
CA ASN A 46 -4.03 1.76 -7.59
C ASN A 46 -5.04 0.63 -7.85
N MET A 47 -5.38 -0.15 -6.81
CA MET A 47 -6.37 -1.21 -6.90
C MET A 47 -7.76 -0.65 -7.22
N ILE A 48 -8.17 0.45 -6.57
CA ILE A 48 -9.43 1.13 -6.87
C ILE A 48 -9.42 1.65 -8.31
N SER A 49 -8.34 2.31 -8.72
CA SER A 49 -8.21 2.82 -10.09
C SER A 49 -8.25 1.71 -11.14
N ASN A 50 -7.60 0.57 -10.85
CA ASN A 50 -7.60 -0.60 -11.71
C ASN A 50 -8.96 -1.30 -11.71
N ALA A 51 -9.62 -1.45 -10.56
CA ALA A 51 -10.95 -2.04 -10.46
C ALA A 51 -11.99 -1.21 -11.22
N VAL A 52 -11.90 0.12 -11.16
CA VAL A 52 -12.77 1.02 -11.93
C VAL A 52 -12.45 0.97 -13.43
N LYS A 53 -11.18 0.88 -13.82
CA LYS A 53 -10.78 0.73 -15.24
C LYS A 53 -11.13 -0.63 -15.83
N LEU A 54 -10.99 -1.72 -15.06
CA LEU A 54 -11.18 -3.10 -15.50
C LEU A 54 -12.63 -3.58 -15.36
N SER A 55 -13.37 -3.11 -14.35
CA SER A 55 -14.77 -3.51 -14.22
C SER A 55 -15.51 -3.03 -15.45
N THR A 56 -15.36 -1.78 -15.84
CA THR A 56 -15.73 -1.18 -17.14
C THR A 56 -15.66 0.30 -16.95
N GLY A 57 -15.21 1.05 -17.94
CA GLY A 57 -15.26 2.51 -17.88
C GLY A 57 -16.67 3.00 -17.50
N TYR A 58 -16.85 3.38 -16.22
CA TYR A 58 -18.04 3.92 -15.54
C TYR A 58 -19.42 3.25 -15.75
N ILE A 59 -19.72 2.60 -16.87
CA ILE A 59 -21.00 1.99 -17.24
C ILE A 59 -20.72 0.74 -18.09
N GLN A 60 -21.35 -0.36 -17.72
CA GLN A 60 -21.30 -1.64 -18.44
C GLN A 60 -22.68 -1.88 -19.08
N ILE A 61 -22.84 -1.61 -20.38
CA ILE A 61 -24.09 -1.89 -21.08
C ILE A 61 -24.04 -3.34 -21.58
N HIS A 62 -24.76 -4.21 -20.90
CA HIS A 62 -24.97 -5.61 -21.31
C HIS A 62 -26.27 -5.73 -22.11
N ALA A 63 -26.26 -6.54 -23.17
CA ALA A 63 -27.48 -6.89 -23.89
C ALA A 63 -28.43 -7.69 -22.96
N LYS A 64 -29.73 -7.44 -23.09
CA LYS A 64 -30.77 -8.11 -22.28
C LYS A 64 -30.73 -9.62 -22.54
N GLY A 65 -30.38 -10.40 -21.51
CA GLY A 65 -30.26 -11.87 -21.60
C GLY A 65 -28.83 -12.43 -21.56
N TYR A 66 -27.80 -11.56 -21.54
CA TYR A 66 -26.38 -11.99 -21.49
C TYR A 66 -26.02 -12.82 -20.24
N TRP A 67 -26.63 -12.53 -19.09
CA TRP A 67 -26.35 -13.24 -17.84
C TRP A 67 -26.97 -14.65 -17.78
N GLU A 68 -28.03 -14.92 -18.54
CA GLU A 68 -28.72 -16.23 -18.55
C GLU A 68 -28.13 -17.21 -19.57
N LYS A 69 -27.54 -16.72 -20.66
CA LYS A 69 -26.92 -17.54 -21.71
C LYS A 69 -25.48 -17.13 -21.97
N LYS A 70 -24.55 -17.55 -21.09
CA LYS A 70 -23.10 -17.58 -21.39
C LYS A 70 -22.78 -18.73 -22.36
N SER A 71 -23.34 -18.71 -23.57
CA SER A 71 -23.05 -19.68 -24.61
C SER A 71 -22.10 -19.08 -25.64
N ILE A 72 -20.99 -19.77 -25.92
CA ILE A 72 -19.94 -19.37 -26.88
C ILE A 72 -20.49 -19.28 -28.33
N ASN A 73 -21.68 -19.83 -28.57
CA ASN A 73 -22.33 -19.91 -29.88
C ASN A 73 -23.06 -18.62 -30.31
N GLU A 74 -23.10 -17.58 -29.48
CA GLU A 74 -23.70 -16.26 -29.79
C GLU A 74 -22.60 -15.20 -29.95
N THR A 75 -21.49 -15.56 -30.60
CA THR A 75 -20.45 -14.60 -30.99
C THR A 75 -20.82 -14.05 -32.37
N PHE A 76 -20.61 -12.75 -32.59
CA PHE A 76 -20.84 -12.11 -33.90
C PHE A 76 -20.24 -12.98 -35.02
N GLU A 77 -21.09 -13.46 -35.92
CA GLU A 77 -20.65 -14.15 -37.14
C GLU A 77 -19.77 -13.18 -37.93
N ASP A 78 -18.50 -13.54 -38.07
CA ASP A 78 -17.55 -12.85 -38.94
C ASP A 78 -18.01 -13.11 -40.37
N SER A 79 -18.82 -12.18 -40.90
CA SER A 79 -19.21 -12.19 -42.29
C SER A 79 -18.03 -11.66 -43.12
N PRO A 80 -17.60 -12.36 -44.17
CA PRO A 80 -16.46 -11.96 -45.01
C PRO A 80 -16.69 -10.66 -45.78
#